data_AF-A0A933SZ77-F1
#
_entry.id   AF-A0A933SZ77-F1
#
_cell.length_a   1.000
_cell.length_b   1.000
_cell.length_c   1.000
_cell.angle_alpha   90.00
_cell.angle_beta   90.00
_cell.angle_gamma   90.00
#
_symmetry.space_group_name_H-M   'P 1'
#
loop_
_entity.id
_entity.type
_entity.pdbx_description
1 polymer ?
#
loop_
_entity_poly.entity_id
_entity_poly.type
_entity_poly.pdbx_seq_one_letter_code
_entity_poly.pdbx_strand_id
1 'polypeptide(L)'
;MLQRVHIQIVDNPMEGILFKGGAFENSITNKVLADELRKEMNYFYPSVVSVEYIDLFMDEEEEFDDIRELLRLGAVNTPVVLINGVLRIHGGIPPSVIKKEVEKLLSSGPVH
;
A
#
# COMPACT_ATOMS: atom_id res chain seq x y z
N MET A 1 11.34 -16.04 10.62
CA MET A 1 10.09 -16.46 9.94
C MET A 1 10.09 -15.78 8.59
N LEU A 2 10.03 -16.53 7.48
CA LEU A 2 10.12 -15.94 6.14
C LEU A 2 8.73 -15.42 5.74
N GLN A 3 8.42 -14.17 6.10
CA GLN A 3 7.41 -13.42 5.36
C GLN A 3 7.88 -13.40 3.91
N ARG A 4 6.99 -13.79 2.99
CA ARG A 4 7.33 -13.92 1.56
C ARG A 4 6.82 -12.74 0.75
N VAL A 5 5.76 -12.11 1.24
CA VAL A 5 5.14 -10.95 0.63
C VAL A 5 4.81 -9.93 1.72
N HIS A 6 5.36 -8.73 1.62
CA HIS A 6 5.04 -7.58 2.46
C HIS A 6 4.34 -6.54 1.57
N ILE A 7 3.11 -6.20 1.93
CA ILE A 7 2.28 -5.23 1.23
C ILE A 7 2.26 -3.96 2.06
N GLN A 8 2.71 -2.85 1.49
CA GLN A 8 2.69 -1.55 2.12
C GLN A 8 1.71 -0.67 1.35
N ILE A 9 0.65 -0.22 2.01
CA ILE A 9 -0.32 0.75 1.50
C ILE A 9 0.12 2.11 2.03
N VAL A 10 0.76 2.87 1.16
CA VAL A 10 1.37 4.17 1.44
C VAL A 10 0.40 5.27 1.04
N ASP A 11 0.03 6.13 1.98
CA ASP A 11 -0.89 7.24 1.76
C ASP A 11 -0.29 8.57 2.22
N ASN A 12 -0.81 9.67 1.69
CA ASN A 12 -0.45 11.04 2.07
C ASN A 12 -1.74 11.81 2.40
N PRO A 13 -2.27 11.67 3.62
CA PRO A 13 -3.56 12.24 3.99
C PRO A 13 -3.59 13.78 3.95
N MET A 14 -2.42 14.43 4.06
CA MET A 14 -2.28 15.89 4.04
C MET A 14 -2.33 16.49 2.64
N GLU A 15 -1.88 15.77 1.60
CA GLU A 15 -1.97 16.27 0.20
C GLU A 15 -3.42 16.44 -0.24
N GLY A 16 -4.33 15.58 0.23
CA GLY A 16 -5.76 15.70 -0.04
C GLY A 16 -6.40 16.98 0.53
N ILE A 17 -5.86 17.53 1.64
CA ILE A 17 -6.38 18.73 2.30
C ILE A 17 -6.18 19.97 1.43
N LEU A 18 -5.09 20.03 0.65
CA LEU A 18 -4.79 21.15 -0.24
C LEU A 18 -5.63 21.14 -1.52
N PHE A 19 -6.18 19.99 -1.94
CA PHE A 19 -6.79 19.84 -3.25
C PHE A 19 -8.29 19.53 -3.27
N LYS A 20 -8.91 18.90 -2.25
CA LYS A 20 -10.39 18.68 -2.21
C LYS A 20 -10.94 18.55 -0.78
N GLY A 21 -12.05 19.25 -0.50
CA GLY A 21 -12.77 19.26 0.79
C GLY A 21 -13.46 17.95 1.23
N GLY A 22 -12.92 16.78 0.90
CA GLY A 22 -13.40 15.45 1.32
C GLY A 22 -12.28 14.50 1.80
N ALA A 23 -11.08 15.01 2.08
CA ALA A 23 -9.86 14.20 2.26
C ALA A 23 -9.79 13.39 3.58
N PHE A 24 -10.43 13.85 4.66
CA PHE A 24 -10.54 13.05 5.89
C PHE A 24 -11.27 11.73 5.64
N GLU A 25 -12.29 11.72 4.79
CA GLU A 25 -13.00 10.50 4.41
C GLU A 25 -12.08 9.55 3.62
N ASN A 26 -11.25 10.08 2.72
CA ASN A 26 -10.32 9.27 1.91
C ASN A 26 -9.20 8.62 2.74
N SER A 27 -8.60 9.35 3.69
CA SER A 27 -7.59 8.78 4.60
C SER A 27 -8.18 7.67 5.49
N ILE A 28 -9.38 7.92 6.03
CA ILE A 28 -10.14 6.90 6.77
C ILE A 28 -10.42 5.70 5.85
N THR A 29 -10.76 5.94 4.58
CA THR A 29 -11.03 4.87 3.60
C THR A 29 -9.80 4.03 3.27
N ASN A 30 -8.61 4.64 3.08
CA ASN A 30 -7.39 3.90 2.76
C ASN A 30 -6.88 3.08 3.94
N LYS A 31 -6.99 3.62 5.15
CA LYS A 31 -6.68 2.87 6.37
C LYS A 31 -7.65 1.69 6.57
N VAL A 32 -8.95 1.91 6.37
CA VAL A 32 -9.96 0.84 6.42
C VAL A 32 -9.70 -0.23 5.37
N LEU A 33 -9.36 0.17 4.14
CA LEU A 33 -8.95 -0.75 3.07
C LEU A 33 -7.76 -1.60 3.48
N ALA A 34 -6.74 -1.01 4.10
CA ALA A 34 -5.58 -1.73 4.58
C ALA A 34 -5.94 -2.74 5.68
N ASP A 35 -6.82 -2.36 6.62
CA ASP A 35 -7.30 -3.26 7.67
C ASP A 35 -8.15 -4.41 7.13
N GLU A 36 -9.01 -4.15 6.14
CA GLU A 36 -9.80 -5.18 5.46
C GLU A 36 -8.91 -6.15 4.70
N LEU A 37 -7.97 -5.62 3.91
CA LEU A 37 -7.00 -6.43 3.18
C LEU A 37 -6.14 -7.25 4.14
N ARG A 38 -5.70 -6.65 5.26
CA ARG A 38 -4.94 -7.35 6.30
C ARG A 38 -5.74 -8.51 6.89
N LYS A 39 -7.01 -8.32 7.21
CA LYS A 39 -7.89 -9.40 7.72
C LYS A 39 -8.04 -10.51 6.69
N GLU A 40 -8.29 -10.16 5.43
CA GLU A 40 -8.44 -11.14 4.35
C GLU A 40 -7.14 -11.92 4.11
N MET A 41 -6.01 -11.23 3.97
CA MET A 41 -4.71 -11.86 3.74
C MET A 41 -4.26 -12.70 4.94
N ASN A 42 -4.55 -12.26 6.17
CA ASN A 42 -4.25 -13.07 7.35
C ASN A 42 -5.14 -14.32 7.44
N TYR A 43 -6.37 -14.29 6.89
CA TYR A 43 -7.23 -15.46 6.81
C TYR A 43 -6.69 -16.50 5.81
N PHE A 44 -6.28 -16.08 4.61
CA PHE A 44 -5.80 -16.99 3.57
C PHE A 44 -4.30 -17.34 3.68
N TYR A 45 -3.48 -16.42 4.17
CA TYR A 45 -2.00 -16.47 4.13
C TYR A 45 -1.34 -15.96 5.44
N PRO A 46 -1.73 -16.48 6.62
CA PRO A 46 -1.42 -15.92 7.96
C PRO A 46 0.06 -15.73 8.30
N SER A 47 0.97 -16.47 7.63
CA SER A 47 2.41 -16.41 7.92
C SER A 47 3.25 -16.08 6.70
N VAL A 48 2.61 -15.78 5.57
CA VAL A 48 3.27 -15.63 4.27
C VAL A 48 3.11 -14.21 3.72
N VAL A 49 1.99 -13.56 4.07
CA VAL A 49 1.67 -12.20 3.66
C VAL A 49 1.55 -11.30 4.88
N SER A 50 2.23 -10.16 4.86
CA SER A 50 2.05 -9.06 5.82
C SER A 50 1.46 -7.86 5.10
N VAL A 51 0.55 -7.13 5.75
CA VAL A 51 -0.08 -5.92 5.21
C VAL A 51 0.06 -4.80 6.22
N GLU A 52 0.54 -3.66 5.77
CA GLU A 52 0.82 -2.48 6.56
C GLU A 52 0.29 -1.23 5.89
N TYR A 53 -0.26 -0.32 6.68
CA TYR A 53 -0.62 1.02 6.25
C TYR A 53 0.46 2.00 6.72
N ILE A 54 0.91 2.85 5.81
CA ILE A 54 1.98 3.82 6.05
C ILE A 54 1.46 5.21 5.72
N ASP A 55 1.57 6.11 6.68
CA ASP A 55 1.24 7.52 6.52
C ASP A 55 2.54 8.30 6.25
N LEU A 56 2.73 8.75 5.00
CA LEU A 56 3.92 9.47 4.56
C LEU A 56 4.17 10.77 5.32
N PHE A 57 3.14 11.33 5.95
CA PHE A 57 3.28 12.54 6.76
C PHE A 57 3.83 12.26 8.15
N MET A 58 3.47 11.11 8.73
CA MET A 58 3.94 10.69 10.06
C MET A 58 5.25 9.92 9.99
N ASP A 59 5.63 9.47 8.80
CA ASP A 59 6.89 8.79 8.56
C ASP A 59 8.05 9.81 8.54
N GLU A 60 8.84 9.81 9.60
CA GLU A 60 10.05 10.67 9.72
C GLU A 60 11.29 10.03 9.07
N GLU A 61 11.15 8.80 8.57
CA GLU A 61 12.24 8.07 7.93
C GLU A 61 12.35 8.42 6.43
N GLU A 62 13.57 8.35 5.88
CA GLU A 62 13.85 8.55 4.45
C GLU A 62 13.44 7.31 3.61
N GLU A 63 12.71 6.35 4.18
CA GLU A 63 12.35 5.07 3.54
C GLU A 63 11.54 5.26 2.25
N PHE A 64 10.72 6.31 2.17
CA PHE A 64 9.80 6.56 1.04
C PHE A 64 10.14 7.80 0.22
N ASP A 65 11.38 8.30 0.24
CA ASP A 65 11.77 9.52 -0.48
C ASP A 65 11.52 9.41 -1.99
N ASP A 66 11.79 8.25 -2.60
CA ASP A 66 11.48 8.00 -4.02
C ASP A 66 9.97 8.13 -4.29
N ILE A 67 9.13 7.63 -3.39
CA ILE A 67 7.66 7.71 -3.52
C ILE A 67 7.18 9.15 -3.34
N ARG A 68 7.75 9.88 -2.36
CA ARG A 68 7.47 11.31 -2.13
C ARG A 68 7.84 12.14 -3.37
N GLU A 69 9.00 11.86 -3.99
CA GLU A 69 9.40 12.53 -5.22
C GLU A 69 8.45 12.21 -6.38
N LEU A 70 8.08 10.95 -6.58
CA LEU A 70 7.13 10.55 -7.62
C LEU A 70 5.74 11.19 -7.45
N LEU A 71 5.26 11.30 -6.20
CA LEU A 71 4.02 12.02 -5.88
C LEU A 71 4.16 13.52 -6.21
N ARG A 72 5.27 14.16 -5.79
CA ARG A 72 5.54 15.58 -6.08
C ARG A 72 5.59 15.88 -7.58
N LEU A 73 6.12 14.95 -8.36
CA LEU A 73 6.18 15.06 -9.83
C LEU A 73 4.83 14.75 -10.50
N GLY A 74 3.81 14.31 -9.74
CA GLY A 74 2.52 13.87 -10.25
C GLY A 74 2.58 12.59 -11.08
N ALA A 75 3.66 11.81 -10.96
CA ALA A 75 3.86 10.57 -11.70
C ALA A 75 3.01 9.42 -11.14
N VAL A 76 2.70 9.48 -9.84
CA VAL A 76 1.82 8.53 -9.13
C VAL A 76 0.81 9.29 -8.28
N ASN A 77 -0.23 8.61 -7.80
CA ASN A 77 -1.26 9.20 -6.94
C ASN A 77 -1.49 8.30 -5.73
N THR A 78 -1.88 8.87 -4.59
CA THR A 78 -2.21 8.06 -3.41
C THR A 78 -3.60 7.41 -3.52
N PRO A 79 -3.82 6.28 -2.82
CA PRO A 79 -2.80 5.46 -2.14
C PRO A 79 -1.84 4.78 -3.14
N VAL A 80 -0.59 4.54 -2.72
CA VAL A 80 0.44 3.79 -3.43
C VAL A 80 0.60 2.43 -2.75
N VAL A 81 0.61 1.34 -3.52
CA VAL A 81 0.85 -0.01 -3.00
C VAL A 81 2.22 -0.49 -3.44
N LEU A 82 3.05 -0.76 -2.45
CA LEU A 82 4.32 -1.45 -2.61
C LEU A 82 4.12 -2.92 -2.24
N ILE A 83 4.72 -3.82 -3.01
CA ILE A 83 4.81 -5.23 -2.67
C ILE A 83 6.28 -5.62 -2.64
N ASN A 84 6.78 -5.99 -1.46
CA ASN A 84 8.21 -6.20 -1.16
C ASN A 84 9.05 -4.95 -1.52
N GLY A 85 8.58 -3.76 -1.13
CA GLY A 85 9.24 -2.48 -1.44
C GLY A 85 9.12 -2.01 -2.90
N VAL A 86 8.57 -2.83 -3.81
CA VAL A 86 8.43 -2.47 -5.23
C VAL A 86 7.06 -1.86 -5.49
N LEU A 87 7.03 -0.67 -6.11
CA LEU A 87 5.78 -0.03 -6.54
C LEU A 87 5.02 -0.91 -7.55
N ARG A 88 3.78 -1.26 -7.21
CA ARG A 88 2.92 -2.09 -8.07
C ARG A 88 1.67 -1.37 -8.56
N ILE A 89 1.00 -0.63 -7.67
CA ILE A 89 -0.31 -0.02 -7.94
C ILE A 89 -0.33 1.36 -7.28
N HIS A 90 -1.05 2.31 -7.86
CA HIS A 90 -1.27 3.63 -7.27
C HIS A 90 -2.63 4.21 -7.69
N GLY A 91 -3.20 5.11 -6.88
CA GLY A 91 -4.50 5.75 -7.13
C GLY A 91 -5.68 4.96 -6.55
N GLY A 92 -6.86 5.00 -7.16
CA GLY A 92 -8.01 4.22 -6.69
C GLY A 92 -7.77 2.71 -6.84
N ILE A 93 -7.64 1.98 -5.72
CA ILE A 93 -7.21 0.57 -5.74
C ILE A 93 -8.35 -0.36 -5.36
N PRO A 94 -8.85 -1.20 -6.29
CA PRO A 94 -9.71 -2.31 -5.92
C PRO A 94 -8.90 -3.39 -5.17
N PRO A 95 -9.36 -3.87 -4.00
CA PRO A 95 -8.65 -4.92 -3.25
C PRO A 95 -8.38 -6.19 -4.08
N SER A 96 -9.25 -6.50 -5.03
CA SER A 96 -9.13 -7.64 -5.95
C SER A 96 -7.88 -7.58 -6.84
N VAL A 97 -7.38 -6.37 -7.16
CA VAL A 97 -6.15 -6.20 -7.96
C VAL A 97 -4.93 -6.56 -7.13
N ILE A 98 -4.87 -6.08 -5.88
CA ILE A 98 -3.77 -6.38 -4.96
C ILE A 98 -3.68 -7.90 -4.75
N LYS A 99 -4.83 -8.55 -4.51
CA LYS A 99 -4.91 -10.00 -4.33
C LYS A 99 -4.35 -10.77 -5.53
N LYS A 100 -4.70 -10.39 -6.75
CA LYS A 100 -4.16 -11.04 -7.96
C LYS A 100 -2.65 -10.92 -8.06
N GLU A 101 -2.06 -9.77 -7.69
CA GLU A 101 -0.60 -9.62 -7.70
C GLU A 101 0.07 -10.46 -6.61
N VAL A 102 -0.52 -10.54 -5.43
CA VAL A 102 -0.04 -11.43 -4.36
C VAL A 102 -0.10 -12.89 -4.80
N GLU A 103 -1.21 -13.35 -5.37
CA GLU A 103 -1.38 -14.72 -5.87
C GLU A 103 -0.36 -15.07 -6.97
N LYS A 104 -0.05 -14.13 -7.87
CA LYS A 104 1.02 -14.29 -8.86
C LYS A 104 2.39 -14.51 -8.20
N LEU A 105 2.73 -13.70 -7.20
CA LEU A 105 4.02 -13.81 -6.48
C LEU A 105 4.12 -15.09 -5.65
N LEU A 106 3.02 -15.55 -5.07
CA LEU A 106 2.98 -16.80 -4.32
C LEU A 106 3.13 -18.02 -5.25
N SER A 107 2.49 -17.96 -6.43
CA SER A 107 2.54 -19.03 -7.44
C SER A 107 3.85 -19.09 -8.22
N SER A 108 4.62 -18.01 -8.30
CA SER A 108 5.91 -17.96 -9.02
C SER A 108 7.06 -18.73 -8.33
N GLY A 109 6.80 -19.46 -7.23
CA GLY A 109 7.85 -20.20 -6.51
C GLY A 109 8.77 -19.29 -5.68
N PRO A 110 9.67 -19.86 -4.84
CA PRO A 110 10.59 -19.05 -4.05
C PRO A 110 11.48 -18.23 -4.98
N VAL A 111 11.43 -16.91 -4.83
CA VAL A 111 12.35 -16.00 -5.52
C VAL A 111 13.70 -16.21 -4.84
N HIS A 112 14.65 -16.79 -5.58
CA HIS A 112 16.01 -17.09 -5.14
C HIS A 112 16.89 -15.85 -5.10
#